data_AF-A0A3D4LNY9-F1
#
_entry.id   AF-A0A3D4LNY9-F1
#
_cell.length_a   1.000
_cell.length_b   1.000
_cell.length_c   1.000
_cell.angle_alpha   90.00
_cell.angle_beta   90.00
_cell.angle_gamma   90.00
#
_symmetry.space_group_name_H-M   'P 1'
#
loop_
_entity.id
_entity.type
_entity.pdbx_description
1 polymer ?
#
loop_
_entity_poly.entity_id
_entity_poly.type
_entity_poly.pdbx_seq_one_letter_code
_entity_poly.pdbx_strand_id
1 'polypeptide(L)' 'MDINGNSVETLEILFLLTIITLLPSLLIMMSSFTRIIIVLSFVKNALGLQQTPPNQVLIGIAIFLTLFTMSP' A
#
# COMPACT_ATOMS: atom_id res chain seq x y z
N MET A 1 -20.47 -11.38 37.51
CA MET A 1 -20.34 -10.00 37.03
C MET A 1 -18.85 -9.66 37.09
N ASP A 2 -18.11 -9.96 36.03
CA ASP A 2 -16.68 -9.62 35.96
C ASP A 2 -16.54 -8.37 35.09
N ILE A 3 -16.53 -7.23 35.75
CA ILE A 3 -16.48 -5.89 35.15
C ILE A 3 -15.02 -5.42 35.24
N ASN A 4 -14.04 -6.06 34.56
CA ASN A 4 -12.72 -5.45 34.23
C ASN A 4 -11.72 -6.37 33.49
N GLY A 5 -12.02 -7.63 33.17
CA GLY A 5 -11.04 -8.54 32.53
C GLY A 5 -11.02 -8.58 31.00
N ASN A 6 -12.12 -8.20 30.32
CA ASN A 6 -12.29 -8.45 28.88
C ASN A 6 -12.17 -7.18 27.99
N SER A 7 -12.23 -5.99 28.59
CA SER A 7 -12.16 -4.72 27.87
C SER A 7 -10.73 -4.37 27.42
N VAL A 8 -9.74 -4.74 28.23
CA VAL A 8 -8.31 -4.58 27.90
C VAL A 8 -7.91 -5.44 26.71
N GLU A 9 -8.38 -6.69 26.65
CA GLU A 9 -8.14 -7.58 25.49
C GLU A 9 -8.79 -7.04 24.22
N THR A 10 -10.02 -6.51 24.33
CA THR A 10 -10.72 -5.92 23.16
C THR A 10 -9.99 -4.67 22.65
N LEU A 11 -9.47 -3.81 23.54
CA LEU A 11 -8.69 -2.63 23.17
C LEU A 11 -7.36 -3.00 22.53
N GLU A 12 -6.67 -4.03 23.02
CA GLU A 12 -5.42 -4.54 22.44
C GLU A 12 -5.64 -5.07 21.02
N ILE A 13 -6.70 -5.85 20.81
CA ILE A 13 -7.07 -6.36 19.48
C ILE A 13 -7.41 -5.22 18.53
N LEU A 14 -8.15 -4.19 18.99
CA LEU A 14 -8.44 -3.00 18.18
C LEU A 14 -7.15 -2.25 17.79
N PHE A 15 -6.20 -2.13 18.71
CA PHE A 15 -4.91 -1.49 18.45
C PHE A 15 -4.09 -2.28 17.43
N LEU A 16 -4.05 -3.60 17.57
CA LEU A 16 -3.37 -4.50 16.64
C LEU A 16 -3.94 -4.43 15.22
N LEU A 17 -5.27 -4.45 15.09
CA LEU A 17 -5.95 -4.30 13.80
C LEU A 17 -5.67 -2.93 13.16
N THR A 18 -5.62 -1.87 13.97
CA THR A 18 -5.27 -0.53 13.50
C THR A 18 -3.85 -0.49 12.93
N ILE A 19 -2.89 -1.12 13.60
CA ILE A 19 -1.51 -1.20 13.10
C ILE A 19 -1.44 -2.02 11.81
N ILE A 20 -2.05 -3.21 11.76
CA ILE A 20 -2.01 -4.10 10.57
C ILE A 20 -2.62 -3.43 9.34
N THR A 21 -3.68 -2.64 9.50
CA THR A 21 -4.35 -1.94 8.39
C THR A 21 -3.53 -0.76 7.86
N LEU A 22 -2.82 -0.03 8.73
CA LEU A 22 -1.96 1.10 8.36
C LEU A 22 -0.61 0.66 7.80
N LEU A 23 -0.04 -0.43 8.32
CA LEU A 23 1.28 -0.95 7.98
C LEU A 23 1.55 -1.11 6.47
N PRO A 24 0.65 -1.71 5.65
CA PRO A 24 0.90 -1.84 4.21
C PRO A 24 0.98 -0.48 3.51
N SER A 25 0.17 0.50 3.92
CA SER A 25 0.22 1.85 3.32
C SER A 25 1.54 2.56 3.63
N LEU A 26 2.04 2.43 4.87
CA LEU A 26 3.32 3.00 5.29
C LEU A 26 4.49 2.38 4.54
N LEU A 27 4.52 1.06 4.38
CA LEU A 27 5.54 0.36 3.60
C LEU A 27 5.60 0.88 2.16
N ILE A 28 4.43 1.08 1.53
CA ILE A 28 4.35 1.60 0.17
C ILE A 28 4.88 3.04 0.10
N MET A 29 4.54 3.90 1.08
CA MET A 29 4.99 5.30 1.12
C MET A 29 6.50 5.45 1.38
N MET A 30 7.09 4.57 2.19
CA MET A 30 8.53 4.61 2.50
C MET A 30 9.41 4.03 1.37
N SER A 31 8.82 3.33 0.40
CA SER A 31 9.53 2.66 -0.69
C SER A 31 9.61 3.51 -1.97
N SER A 32 10.41 3.05 -2.95
CA SER A 32 10.48 3.65 -4.28
C SER A 32 9.18 3.50 -5.09
N PHE A 33 8.21 2.69 -4.62
CA PHE A 33 6.93 2.47 -5.29
C PHE A 33 6.22 3.77 -5.66
N THR A 34 6.13 4.72 -4.72
CA THR A 34 5.39 5.98 -4.91
C THR A 34 5.95 6.79 -6.08
N ARG A 35 7.29 6.82 -6.26
CA ARG A 35 7.90 7.53 -7.39
C ARG A 35 7.61 6.81 -8.71
N ILE A 36 7.74 5.49 -8.73
CA ILE A 36 7.54 4.68 -9.94
C ILE A 36 6.09 4.80 -10.46
N ILE A 37 5.09 4.66 -9.58
CA ILE A 37 3.69 4.71 -9.98
C ILE A 37 3.26 6.09 -10.49
N ILE A 38 3.82 7.18 -9.92
CA ILE A 38 3.53 8.55 -10.37
C ILE A 38 4.07 8.77 -11.78
N VAL A 39 5.32 8.37 -12.04
CA VAL A 39 5.94 8.49 -13.37
C VAL A 39 5.16 7.68 -14.39
N LEU A 40 4.82 6.42 -14.09
CA LEU A 40 3.98 5.59 -14.98
C LEU A 40 2.60 6.21 -15.22
N SER A 41 1.99 6.83 -14.20
CA SER A 41 0.69 7.51 -14.34
C SER A 41 0.78 8.75 -15.23
N PHE A 42 1.87 9.51 -15.13
CA PHE A 42 2.12 10.62 -16.05
C PHE A 42 2.37 10.15 -17.48
N VAL A 43 3.13 9.06 -17.67
CA VAL A 43 3.32 8.46 -18.99
C VAL A 43 1.97 8.02 -19.58
N LYS A 44 1.12 7.37 -18.78
CA LYS A 44 -0.24 6.99 -19.21
C LYS A 44 -1.07 8.20 -19.66
N ASN A 45 -1.09 9.27 -18.86
CA ASN A 45 -1.82 10.49 -19.22
C ASN A 45 -1.24 11.16 -20.47
N ALA A 46 0.08 11.16 -20.63
CA ALA A 46 0.75 11.74 -21.79
C ALA A 46 0.46 10.96 -23.09
N LEU A 47 0.22 9.64 -23.01
CA LEU A 47 -0.15 8.81 -24.16
C LEU A 47 -1.60 9.01 -24.63
N GLY A 48 -2.45 9.73 -23.88
CA GLY A 48 -3.85 9.97 -24.26
C GLY A 48 -4.74 8.72 -24.26
N LEU A 49 -4.26 7.61 -23.69
CA LEU A 49 -4.96 6.33 -23.65
C LEU A 49 -5.87 6.27 -22.42
N GLN A 50 -7.19 6.15 -22.62
CA GLN A 50 -8.17 6.18 -21.51
C GLN A 50 -8.36 4.84 -20.79
N GLN A 51 -8.15 3.71 -21.49
CA GLN A 51 -8.41 2.37 -20.92
C GLN A 51 -7.22 1.42 -20.94
N THR A 52 -6.17 1.75 -21.67
CA THR A 52 -4.92 1.00 -21.74
C THR A 52 -3.79 1.87 -21.22
N PRO A 53 -2.96 1.46 -20.25
CA PRO A 53 -3.03 0.26 -19.40
C PRO A 53 -3.95 0.46 -18.18
N PRO A 54 -4.66 -0.59 -17.71
CA PRO A 54 -5.51 -0.51 -16.53
C PRO A 54 -4.68 -0.25 -15.26
N ASN A 55 -5.27 0.46 -14.28
CA ASN A 55 -4.56 0.85 -13.06
C ASN A 55 -4.00 -0.35 -12.29
N GLN A 56 -4.67 -1.50 -12.33
CA GLN A 56 -4.20 -2.75 -11.70
C GLN A 56 -2.88 -3.26 -12.30
N VAL A 57 -2.73 -3.17 -13.63
CA VAL A 57 -1.48 -3.56 -14.32
C VAL A 57 -0.37 -2.58 -13.99
N LEU A 58 -0.68 -1.28 -13.94
CA LEU A 58 0.27 -0.23 -13.58
C LEU A 58 0.83 -0.43 -12.16
N ILE A 59 -0.04 -0.78 -11.21
CA ILE A 59 0.34 -1.13 -9.84
C ILE A 59 1.19 -2.40 -9.82
N GLY A 60 0.82 -3.44 -10.57
CA GLY A 60 1.59 -4.69 -10.66
C GLY A 60 3.02 -4.46 -11.16
N ILE A 61 3.18 -3.66 -12.23
CA ILE A 61 4.50 -3.29 -12.77
C ILE A 61 5.28 -2.49 -11.71
N ALA A 62 4.64 -1.53 -11.04
CA ALA A 62 5.30 -0.72 -10.02
C ALA A 62 5.80 -1.55 -8.83
N ILE A 63 5.04 -2.55 -8.36
CA ILE A 63 5.48 -3.46 -7.28
C ILE A 63 6.70 -4.27 -7.73
N PHE A 64 6.67 -4.82 -8.95
CA PHE A 64 7.77 -5.63 -9.47
C PHE A 64 9.08 -4.83 -9.59
N LEU A 65 8.99 -3.61 -10.13
CA LEU A 65 10.12 -2.69 -10.24
C LEU A 65 10.64 -2.21 -8.86
N THR A 66 9.74 -2.03 -7.90
CA THR A 66 10.11 -1.67 -6.52
C THR A 66 10.93 -2.79 -5.87
N LEU A 67 10.46 -4.04 -5.97
CA LEU A 67 11.18 -5.20 -5.45
C LEU A 67 12.55 -5.37 -6.12
N PHE A 68 12.64 -5.17 -7.43
CA PHE A 68 13.92 -5.22 -8.16
C PHE A 68 14.89 -4.12 -7.70
N THR A 69 14.40 -2.90 -7.48
CA THR A 69 15.25 -1.76 -7.09
C THR A 69 15.66 -1.78 -5.62
N MET A 70 14.84 -2.40 -4.76
CA MET A 70 15.10 -2.53 -3.32
C MET A 70 15.80 -3.83 -2.94
N SER A 71 15.96 -4.78 -3.86
CA SER A 71 16.92 -5.86 -3.68
C SER A 71 18.31 -5.21 -3.61
N PRO A 72 18.99 -5.23 -2.44
CA PRO A 72 20.34 -4.70 -2.33
C PRO A 72 21.33 -5.50 -3.18
#